data_AF-A0A7X2STT4-F1
#
_entry.id   AF-A0A7X2STT4-F1
#
_cell.length_a   1.000
_cell.length_b   1.000
_cell.length_c   1.000
_cell.angle_alpha   90.00
_cell.angle_beta   90.00
_cell.angle_gamma   90.00
#
_symmetry.space_group_name_H-M   'P 1'
#
loop_
_entity.id
_entity.type
_entity.pdbx_description
1 polymer ?
#
loop_
_entity_poly.entity_id
_entity_poly.type
_entity_poly.pdbx_seq_one_letter_code
_entity_poly.pdbx_strand_id
1 'polypeptide(L)'
;MGQVSHLYDLFQPKHYQIYLDINREKKTFTGVTKISGNASQKEIALHQKFLNILDVKVNGISTDFKFDDSSETVSFNVPNTGDLNLEVSYSA
;
A
#
# COMPACT_ATOMS: atom_id res chain seq x y z
N MET A 1 -22.05 -4.77 10.19
CA MET A 1 -21.22 -5.75 9.46
C MET A 1 -20.58 -4.99 8.32
N GLY A 2 -19.32 -4.59 8.48
CA GLY A 2 -18.61 -3.84 7.43
C GLY A 2 -18.34 -4.76 6.26
N GLN A 3 -18.76 -4.37 5.06
CA GLN A 3 -18.40 -5.06 3.84
C GLN A 3 -16.88 -4.92 3.67
N VAL A 4 -16.14 -6.01 3.90
CA VAL A 4 -14.73 -6.06 3.48
C VAL A 4 -14.78 -6.13 1.96
N SER A 5 -14.60 -5.00 1.29
CA SER A 5 -14.49 -4.99 -0.16
C SER A 5 -13.27 -5.84 -0.54
N HIS A 6 -13.43 -6.68 -1.55
CA HIS A 6 -12.35 -7.54 -2.00
C HIS A 6 -11.34 -6.68 -2.75
N LEU A 7 -10.32 -6.16 -2.05
CA LEU A 7 -9.36 -5.18 -2.58
C LEU A 7 -8.63 -5.69 -3.84
N TYR A 8 -8.56 -7.01 -4.01
CA TYR A 8 -8.05 -7.66 -5.21
C TYR A 8 -8.79 -7.24 -6.49
N ASP A 9 -10.07 -6.92 -6.38
CA ASP A 9 -10.89 -6.47 -7.52
C ASP A 9 -10.50 -5.04 -7.96
N LEU A 10 -9.83 -4.27 -7.09
CA LEU A 10 -9.30 -2.94 -7.38
C LEU A 10 -7.88 -3.02 -7.96
N PHE A 11 -7.05 -3.89 -7.39
CA PHE A 11 -5.65 -4.05 -7.77
C PHE A 11 -5.20 -5.51 -7.64
N GLN A 12 -4.78 -6.12 -8.75
CA GLN A 12 -4.22 -7.46 -8.80
C GLN A 12 -2.67 -7.41 -8.77
N PRO A 13 -2.03 -7.77 -7.65
CA PRO A 13 -0.59 -7.80 -7.56
C PRO A 13 0.01 -8.96 -8.37
N LYS A 14 1.17 -8.72 -8.99
CA LYS A 14 1.95 -9.71 -9.76
C LYS A 14 3.27 -10.05 -9.05
N HIS A 15 3.97 -9.07 -8.50
CA HIS A 15 5.24 -9.27 -7.84
C HIS A 15 5.44 -8.31 -6.67
N TYR A 16 6.07 -8.79 -5.61
CA TYR A 16 6.39 -8.02 -4.41
C TYR A 16 7.89 -8.01 -4.16
N GLN A 17 8.40 -6.83 -3.81
CA GLN A 17 9.73 -6.68 -3.22
C GLN A 17 9.58 -6.00 -1.87
N ILE A 18 10.04 -6.65 -0.83
CA ILE A 18 9.88 -6.20 0.55
C ILE A 18 11.26 -5.93 1.12
N TYR A 19 11.48 -4.71 1.57
CA TYR A 19 12.69 -4.27 2.25
C TYR A 19 12.31 -3.91 3.68
N LEU A 20 13.03 -4.45 4.65
CA LEU A 20 12.80 -4.20 6.07
C LEU A 20 14.11 -3.82 6.73
N ASP A 21 14.11 -2.71 7.45
CA ASP A 21 15.17 -2.32 8.37
C ASP A 21 14.67 -2.52 9.80
N ILE A 22 15.25 -3.48 10.50
CA ILE A 22 14.76 -3.97 11.80
C ILE A 22 15.67 -3.48 12.91
N ASN A 23 15.11 -2.67 13.80
CA ASN A 23 15.76 -2.29 15.05
C ASN A 23 15.29 -3.19 16.19
N ARG A 24 16.07 -4.23 16.50
CA ARG A 24 15.74 -5.20 17.55
C ARG A 24 15.75 -4.62 18.96
N GLU A 25 16.61 -3.64 19.22
CA GLU A 25 16.73 -2.98 20.53
C GLU A 25 15.47 -2.18 20.84
N LYS A 26 15.00 -1.39 19.86
CA LYS A 26 13.79 -0.57 19.98
C LYS A 26 12.51 -1.36 19.72
N LYS A 27 12.60 -2.58 19.20
CA LYS A 27 11.48 -3.42 18.74
C LYS A 27 10.63 -2.72 17.68
N THR A 28 11.28 -1.94 16.81
CA THR A 28 10.64 -1.22 15.71
C THR A 28 11.25 -1.65 14.38
N PHE A 29 10.55 -1.38 13.29
CA PHE A 29 11.09 -1.52 11.95
C PHE A 29 10.58 -0.41 11.03
N THR A 30 11.37 -0.09 10.02
CA THR A 30 10.90 0.63 8.84
C THR A 30 10.89 -0.33 7.66
N GLY A 31 10.00 -0.09 6.71
CA GLY A 31 9.87 -0.94 5.55
C GLY A 31 9.49 -0.17 4.30
N VAL A 32 9.91 -0.73 3.17
CA VAL A 32 9.47 -0.31 1.85
C VAL A 32 8.98 -1.54 1.14
N THR A 33 7.70 -1.54 0.75
CA THR A 33 7.14 -2.59 -0.10
C THR A 33 6.90 -2.02 -1.48
N LYS A 34 7.51 -2.66 -2.49
CA LYS A 34 7.26 -2.38 -3.89
C LYS A 34 6.37 -3.47 -4.47
N ILE A 35 5.33 -3.08 -5.19
CA ILE A 35 4.34 -3.99 -5.74
C ILE A 35 4.17 -3.67 -7.21
N SER A 36 4.49 -4.61 -8.10
CA SER A 36 4.04 -4.53 -9.49
C SER A 36 2.73 -5.27 -9.64
N GLY A 37 1.79 -4.71 -10.37
CA GLY A 37 0.46 -5.30 -10.52
C GLY A 37 -0.43 -4.52 -11.47
N ASN A 38 -1.66 -4.99 -11.63
CA ASN A 38 -2.66 -4.39 -12.50
C ASN A 38 -3.74 -3.68 -11.68
N ALA A 39 -3.92 -2.38 -11.90
CA ALA A 39 -5.05 -1.64 -11.34
C ALA A 39 -6.26 -1.73 -12.28
N SER A 40 -7.34 -2.31 -11.76
CA SER A 40 -8.63 -2.37 -12.45
C SER A 40 -9.44 -1.08 -12.28
N GLN A 41 -9.16 -0.29 -11.24
CA GLN A 41 -9.82 0.98 -10.95
C GLN A 41 -8.81 2.10 -10.68
N LYS A 42 -9.28 3.36 -10.74
CA LYS A 42 -8.46 4.54 -10.44
C LYS A 42 -8.27 4.75 -8.94
N GLU A 43 -9.26 4.40 -8.15
CA GLU A 43 -9.15 4.39 -6.70
C GLU A 43 -8.83 2.96 -6.28
N ILE A 44 -7.71 2.77 -5.61
CA ILE A 44 -7.31 1.47 -5.07
C ILE A 44 -7.05 1.61 -3.58
N ALA A 45 -7.07 0.47 -2.90
CA ALA A 45 -6.68 0.40 -1.51
C ALA A 45 -5.82 -0.83 -1.25
N LEU A 46 -4.95 -0.72 -0.24
CA LEU A 46 -4.12 -1.80 0.25
C LEU A 46 -4.44 -2.06 1.72
N HIS A 47 -4.34 -3.32 2.14
CA HIS A 47 -4.46 -3.65 3.56
C HIS A 47 -3.23 -3.17 4.34
N GLN A 48 -3.49 -2.63 5.52
CA GLN A 48 -2.48 -2.24 6.50
C GLN A 48 -3.04 -2.49 7.89
N LYS A 49 -2.19 -2.87 8.86
CA LYS A 49 -2.64 -3.04 10.24
C LYS A 49 -1.55 -2.60 11.19
N PHE A 50 -1.87 -1.60 12.03
CA PHE A 50 -0.94 -1.01 12.99
C PHE A 50 0.37 -0.50 12.34
N LEU A 51 0.29 -0.08 11.08
CA LEU A 51 1.42 0.52 10.36
C LEU A 51 1.24 2.02 10.29
N ASN A 52 2.32 2.75 10.48
CA ASN A 52 2.38 4.17 10.14
C ASN A 52 2.85 4.31 8.68
N ILE A 53 1.93 4.64 7.78
CA ILE A 53 2.26 4.87 6.36
C ILE A 53 2.94 6.23 6.23
N LEU A 54 4.15 6.23 5.66
CA LEU A 54 4.99 7.42 5.51
C LEU A 54 4.85 8.04 4.12
N ASP A 55 4.80 7.22 3.08
CA ASP A 55 4.72 7.66 1.69
C ASP A 55 4.14 6.55 0.81
N VAL A 56 3.39 6.95 -0.22
CA VAL A 56 2.86 6.08 -1.26
C VAL A 56 3.24 6.68 -2.60
N LYS A 57 3.93 5.90 -3.43
CA LYS A 57 4.26 6.30 -4.80
C LYS A 57 3.62 5.38 -5.81
N VAL A 58 3.13 5.98 -6.89
CA VAL A 58 2.63 5.28 -8.07
C VAL A 58 3.55 5.61 -9.23
N ASN A 59 4.17 4.59 -9.82
CA ASN A 59 5.18 4.71 -10.87
C ASN A 59 6.32 5.68 -10.52
N GLY A 60 6.70 5.71 -9.24
CA GLY A 60 7.79 6.55 -8.71
C GLY A 60 7.38 7.98 -8.33
N ILE A 61 6.10 8.35 -8.48
CA ILE A 61 5.57 9.68 -8.13
C ILE A 61 4.77 9.56 -6.83
N SER A 62 5.10 10.35 -5.81
CA SER A 62 4.34 10.41 -4.56
C SER A 62 2.90 10.88 -4.80
N THR A 63 1.96 10.25 -4.12
CA THR A 63 0.53 10.54 -4.20
C THR A 63 -0.05 10.71 -2.80
N ASP A 64 -1.11 11.49 -2.70
CA ASP A 64 -1.87 11.59 -1.47
C ASP A 64 -2.58 10.27 -1.19
N PHE A 65 -2.57 9.87 0.09
CA PHE A 65 -3.23 8.67 0.56
C PHE A 65 -4.10 8.98 1.77
N LYS A 66 -5.15 8.17 1.94
CA LYS A 66 -6.04 8.21 3.08
C LYS A 66 -5.88 6.93 3.86
N PHE A 67 -5.63 7.09 5.15
CA PHE A 67 -5.53 6.00 6.10
C PHE A 67 -6.87 5.82 6.83
N ASP A 68 -7.31 4.57 7.00
CA ASP A 68 -8.49 4.21 7.76
C ASP A 68 -8.22 2.99 8.65
N ASP A 69 -8.18 3.24 9.96
CA ASP A 69 -8.00 2.21 10.99
C ASP A 69 -9.18 1.25 11.08
N SER A 70 -10.41 1.74 10.84
CA SER A 70 -11.61 0.92 11.00
C SER A 70 -11.73 -0.14 9.91
N SER A 71 -11.24 0.18 8.71
CA SER A 71 -11.20 -0.74 7.58
C SER A 71 -9.85 -1.44 7.41
N GLU A 72 -8.82 -1.08 8.21
CA GLU A 72 -7.46 -1.60 8.07
C GLU A 72 -6.92 -1.39 6.65
N THR A 73 -7.17 -0.19 6.09
CA THR A 73 -6.78 0.15 4.71
C THR A 73 -6.01 1.46 4.60
N VAL A 74 -5.23 1.53 3.52
CA VAL A 74 -4.72 2.78 2.95
C VAL A 74 -5.23 2.88 1.52
N SER A 75 -5.98 3.93 1.21
CA SER A 75 -6.53 4.19 -0.13
C SER A 75 -5.85 5.37 -0.79
N PHE A 76 -5.72 5.31 -2.12
CA PHE A 76 -5.08 6.36 -2.91
C PHE A 76 -5.49 6.23 -4.38
N ASN A 77 -5.28 7.31 -5.13
CA ASN A 77 -5.60 7.35 -6.55
C ASN A 77 -4.39 7.02 -7.41
N VAL A 78 -4.62 6.24 -8.47
CA VAL A 78 -3.64 5.95 -9.51
C VAL A 78 -3.93 6.80 -10.76
N PRO A 79 -2.89 7.24 -11.50
CA PRO A 79 -3.08 8.11 -12.66
C PRO A 79 -3.81 7.41 -13.82
N ASN A 80 -3.64 6.09 -13.93
CA ASN A 80 -4.26 5.26 -14.96
C ASN A 80 -4.51 3.84 -14.44
N THR A 81 -5.50 3.16 -15.02
CA THR A 81 -5.69 1.72 -14.87
C THR A 81 -4.66 0.96 -15.71
N GLY A 82 -4.49 -0.32 -15.44
CA GLY A 82 -3.52 -1.18 -16.10
C GLY A 82 -2.30 -1.49 -15.23
N ASP A 83 -1.21 -1.93 -15.86
CA ASP A 83 0.01 -2.30 -15.15
C ASP A 83 0.72 -1.09 -14.56
N LEU A 84 1.00 -1.14 -13.27
CA LEU A 84 1.67 -0.08 -12.52
C LEU A 84 2.56 -0.64 -11.42
N ASN A 85 3.46 0.22 -10.94
CA ASN A 85 4.35 -0.07 -9.81
C ASN A 85 3.98 0.81 -8.63
N LEU A 86 3.70 0.19 -7.50
CA LEU A 86 3.46 0.83 -6.22
C LEU A 86 4.73 0.75 -5.38
N GLU A 87 4.99 1.78 -4.60
CA GLU A 87 6.00 1.78 -3.55
C GLU A 87 5.38 2.40 -2.31
N VAL A 88 5.31 1.62 -1.22
CA VAL A 88 4.72 2.05 0.05
C VAL A 88 5.82 2.00 1.11
N SER A 89 6.08 3.15 1.72
CA SER A 89 7.03 3.28 2.84
C SER A 89 6.27 3.35 4.14
N TYR A 90 6.70 2.61 5.16
CA TYR A 90 6.00 2.52 6.45
C TYR A 90 6.96 2.25 7.62
N SER A 91 6.45 2.44 8.84
CA SER A 91 7.11 2.06 10.08
C SER A 91 6.15 1.40 11.08
N ALA A 92 6.69 0.58 11.97
CA ALA A 92 5.99 -0.01 13.12
C ALA A 92 6.93 -0.21 14.32
#